data_AF-E6XCX4-F1
#
_entry.id   AF-E6XCX4-F1
#
_cell.length_a   1.000
_cell.length_b   1.000
_cell.length_c   1.000
_cell.angle_alpha   90.00
_cell.angle_beta   90.00
_cell.angle_gamma   90.00
#
_symmetry.space_group_name_H-M   'P 1'
#
loop_
_entity.id
_entity.type
_entity.pdbx_description
1 polymer ?
#
loop_
_entity_poly.entity_id
_entity_poly.type
_entity_poly.pdbx_seq_one_letter_code
_entity_poly.pdbx_strand_id
1 'polypeptide(L)'
;MLKKIIVRIVIIALPLVTLYAYFLMESEANSRKEHPTDVGLGIAIMLFFILTVLVIGFSIDLIKRLHKKHYKVAFIDLSFLSLFILPILYINCQMGGCCDDFCNGYINFMNRVF
;
A
#
# COMPACT_ATOMS: atom_id res chain seq x y z
N MET A 1 14.79 20.83 2.52
CA MET A 1 14.27 19.45 2.78
C MET A 1 12.75 19.38 2.66
N LEU A 2 12.01 20.30 3.28
CA LEU A 2 10.55 20.30 3.32
C LEU A 2 9.88 20.11 1.94
N LYS A 3 10.29 20.88 0.93
CA LYS A 3 9.76 20.77 -0.45
C LYS A 3 9.86 19.35 -1.03
N LYS A 4 10.95 18.62 -0.76
CA LYS A 4 11.13 17.24 -1.26
C LYS A 4 10.23 16.25 -0.54
N ILE A 5 9.97 16.47 0.76
CA ILE A 5 9.06 15.65 1.56
C ILE A 5 7.62 15.90 1.11
N ILE A 6 7.22 17.16 0.91
CA ILE A 6 5.88 17.53 0.43
C ILE A 6 5.60 16.87 -0.92
N VAL A 7 6.54 16.97 -1.88
CA VAL A 7 6.37 16.33 -3.19
C VAL A 7 6.17 14.83 -3.07
N ARG A 8 6.89 14.15 -2.17
CA ARG A 8 6.72 12.71 -1.93
C ARG A 8 5.36 12.38 -1.34
N ILE A 9 4.91 13.15 -0.34
CA ILE A 9 3.59 12.99 0.24
C ILE A 9 2.52 13.16 -0.84
N VAL A 10 2.65 14.15 -1.72
CA VAL A 10 1.72 14.35 -2.84
C VAL A 10 1.75 13.16 -3.81
N ILE A 11 2.92 12.65 -4.18
CA ILE A 11 3.06 11.48 -5.07
C ILE A 11 2.41 10.23 -4.45
N ILE A 12 2.51 10.04 -3.13
CA ILE A 12 1.86 8.92 -2.42
C ILE A 12 0.35 9.15 -2.30
N ALA A 13 -0.06 10.35 -1.88
CA ALA A 13 -1.44 10.67 -1.57
C ALA A 13 -2.31 10.72 -2.82
N LEU A 14 -1.79 11.21 -3.95
CA LEU A 14 -2.56 11.37 -5.18
C LEU A 14 -3.21 10.05 -5.66
N PRO A 15 -2.47 8.93 -5.86
CA PRO A 15 -3.08 7.68 -6.28
C PRO A 15 -3.99 7.08 -5.19
N LEU A 16 -3.66 7.24 -3.90
CA LEU A 16 -4.48 6.71 -2.80
C LEU A 16 -5.82 7.45 -2.66
N VAL A 17 -5.81 8.78 -2.76
CA VAL A 17 -7.02 9.62 -2.74
C VAL A 17 -7.87 9.32 -3.97
N THR A 18 -7.26 9.14 -5.14
CA THR A 18 -7.98 8.76 -6.36
C THR A 18 -8.65 7.40 -6.19
N LEU A 19 -7.96 6.42 -5.62
CA LEU A 19 -8.53 5.10 -5.34
C LEU A 19 -9.66 5.18 -4.30
N TYR A 20 -9.50 6.01 -3.27
CA TYR A 20 -10.53 6.21 -2.25
C TYR A 20 -11.79 6.88 -2.81
N ALA A 21 -11.63 7.89 -3.66
CA ALA A 21 -12.76 8.52 -4.36
C ALA A 21 -13.49 7.50 -5.26
N TYR A 22 -12.73 6.67 -5.98
CA TYR A 22 -13.29 5.57 -6.77
C TYR A 22 -14.04 4.56 -5.90
N PHE A 23 -13.47 4.18 -4.75
CA PHE A 23 -14.13 3.31 -3.76
C PHE A 23 -15.47 3.87 -3.31
N LEU A 24 -15.52 5.17 -2.97
CA LEU A 24 -16.76 5.81 -2.52
C LEU A 24 -17.84 5.79 -3.61
N MET A 25 -17.48 6.13 -4.85
CA MET A 25 -18.42 6.14 -5.97
C MET A 25 -18.97 4.74 -6.28
N GLU A 26 -18.10 3.73 -6.34
CA GLU A 26 -18.51 2.35 -6.59
C GLU A 26 -19.29 1.77 -5.41
N SER A 27 -18.92 2.08 -4.17
CA SER A 27 -19.64 1.62 -2.97
C SER A 27 -21.06 2.18 -2.93
N GLU A 28 -21.25 3.45 -3.25
CA GLU A 28 -22.58 4.08 -3.31
C GLU A 28 -23.42 3.46 -4.45
N ALA A 29 -22.83 3.26 -5.63
CA ALA A 29 -23.50 2.67 -6.79
C ALA A 29 -23.85 1.17 -6.61
N ASN A 30 -23.00 0.40 -5.91
CA ASN A 30 -23.21 -1.03 -5.65
C ASN A 30 -23.94 -1.33 -4.35
N SER A 31 -24.19 -0.35 -3.47
CA SER A 31 -25.02 -0.52 -2.26
C SER A 31 -26.43 -1.08 -2.54
N ARG A 32 -26.88 -1.00 -3.80
CA ARG A 32 -28.18 -1.47 -4.29
C ARG A 32 -28.11 -2.75 -5.14
N LYS A 33 -26.95 -3.39 -5.31
CA LYS A 33 -26.77 -4.60 -6.12
C LYS A 33 -26.55 -5.85 -5.25
N GLU A 34 -26.85 -7.02 -5.82
CA GLU A 34 -26.85 -8.32 -5.11
C GLU A 34 -25.47 -8.81 -4.62
N HIS A 35 -24.37 -8.27 -5.16
CA HIS A 35 -22.99 -8.65 -4.78
C HIS A 35 -22.13 -7.44 -4.36
N PRO A 36 -22.25 -6.98 -3.10
CA PRO A 36 -21.49 -5.83 -2.59
C PRO A 36 -19.99 -6.12 -2.39
N THR A 37 -19.58 -7.39 -2.32
CA THR A 37 -18.20 -7.82 -2.02
C THR A 37 -17.23 -7.72 -3.21
N ASP A 38 -17.71 -7.71 -4.45
CA ASP A 38 -16.85 -7.71 -5.65
C ASP A 38 -16.07 -6.40 -5.81
N VAL A 39 -16.65 -5.30 -5.32
CA VAL A 39 -16.02 -3.97 -5.28
C VAL A 39 -14.82 -3.97 -4.35
N GLY A 40 -14.93 -4.64 -3.20
CA GLY A 40 -13.85 -4.74 -2.22
C GLY A 40 -12.62 -5.46 -2.77
N LEU A 41 -12.83 -6.59 -3.47
CA LEU A 41 -11.73 -7.35 -4.09
C LEU A 41 -11.04 -6.55 -5.20
N GLY A 42 -11.82 -5.94 -6.11
CA GLY A 42 -11.27 -5.12 -7.19
C GLY A 42 -10.41 -3.96 -6.66
N ILE A 43 -10.84 -3.33 -5.58
CA ILE A 43 -10.13 -2.22 -4.95
C ILE A 43 -8.89 -2.70 -4.20
N ALA A 44 -8.94 -3.86 -3.55
CA ALA A 44 -7.76 -4.49 -2.95
C ALA A 44 -6.68 -4.79 -4.01
N ILE A 45 -7.07 -5.29 -5.19
CA ILE A 45 -6.15 -5.55 -6.31
C ILE A 45 -5.54 -4.23 -6.81
N MET A 46 -6.34 -3.18 -7.04
CA MET A 46 -5.82 -1.88 -7.46
C MET A 46 -4.87 -1.27 -6.42
N LEU A 47 -5.23 -1.37 -5.14
CA LEU A 47 -4.38 -0.92 -4.03
C LEU A 47 -3.04 -1.66 -4.04
N PHE A 48 -3.05 -2.98 -4.23
CA PHE A 48 -1.84 -3.79 -4.33
C PHE A 48 -0.92 -3.31 -5.46
N PHE A 49 -1.46 -3.04 -6.64
CA PHE A 49 -0.67 -2.52 -7.77
C PHE A 49 -0.09 -1.14 -7.48
N ILE A 50 -0.89 -0.20 -6.96
CA ILE A 50 -0.45 1.15 -6.61
C ILE A 50 0.70 1.08 -5.59
N LEU A 51 0.53 0.30 -4.53
CA LEU A 51 1.54 0.15 -3.48
C LEU A 51 2.80 -0.52 -4.02
N THR A 52 2.68 -1.52 -4.88
CA THR A 52 3.83 -2.18 -5.53
C THR A 52 4.65 -1.19 -6.35
N VAL A 53 3.99 -0.37 -7.17
CA VAL A 53 4.67 0.68 -7.97
C VAL A 53 5.35 1.70 -7.06
N LEU A 54 4.69 2.14 -5.99
CA LEU A 54 5.29 3.04 -5.00
C LEU A 54 6.52 2.40 -4.33
N VAL A 55 6.43 1.15 -3.89
CA VAL A 55 7.57 0.42 -3.29
C VAL A 55 8.75 0.38 -4.25
N ILE A 56 8.55 0.00 -5.52
CA ILE A 56 9.62 -0.03 -6.53
C ILE A 56 10.25 1.36 -6.68
N GLY A 57 9.44 2.42 -6.79
CA GLY A 57 9.90 3.79 -6.90
C GLY A 57 10.75 4.24 -5.70
N PHE A 58 10.26 3.99 -4.47
CA PHE A 58 10.97 4.34 -3.24
C PHE A 58 12.23 3.48 -3.03
N SER A 59 12.24 2.21 -3.44
CA SER A 59 13.43 1.34 -3.39
C SER A 59 14.54 1.88 -4.30
N ILE A 60 14.22 2.27 -5.53
CA ILE A 60 15.19 2.89 -6.45
C ILE A 60 15.73 4.19 -5.85
N ASP A 61 14.87 5.01 -5.26
CA ASP A 61 15.26 6.29 -4.65
C ASP A 61 16.14 6.07 -3.41
N LEU A 62 15.85 5.06 -2.59
CA LEU A 62 16.63 4.65 -1.44
C LEU A 62 18.03 4.20 -1.85
N ILE A 63 18.15 3.31 -2.85
CA ILE A 63 19.44 2.82 -3.36
C ILE A 63 20.29 4.00 -3.84
N LYS A 64 19.72 4.90 -4.65
CA LYS A 64 20.42 6.11 -5.14
C LYS A 64 20.92 7.00 -3.98
N ARG A 65 20.18 7.11 -2.88
CA ARG A 65 20.53 7.95 -1.73
C ARG A 65 21.55 7.31 -0.80
N LEU A 66 21.51 5.98 -0.66
CA LEU A 66 22.54 5.20 0.03
C LEU A 66 23.89 5.37 -0.67
N HIS A 67 23.92 5.27 -2.01
CA HIS A 67 25.13 5.54 -2.80
C HIS A 67 25.67 6.96 -2.60
N LYS A 68 24.79 7.96 -2.46
CA LYS A 68 25.17 9.36 -2.20
C LYS A 68 25.43 9.68 -0.70
N LYS A 69 25.44 8.68 0.19
CA LYS A 69 25.66 8.81 1.65
C LYS A 69 24.69 9.78 2.36
N HIS A 70 23.48 9.96 1.83
CA HIS A 70 22.47 10.82 2.47
C HIS A 70 21.60 10.06 3.47
N TYR A 71 22.21 9.56 4.55
CA TYR A 71 21.58 8.64 5.51
C TYR A 71 20.30 9.18 6.16
N LYS A 72 20.23 10.47 6.51
CA LYS A 72 19.02 11.08 7.12
C LYS A 72 17.79 10.99 6.23
N VAL A 73 17.96 11.13 4.92
CA VAL A 73 16.84 11.08 3.96
C VAL A 73 16.54 9.64 3.56
N ALA A 74 17.56 8.77 3.53
CA ALA A 74 17.38 7.34 3.34
C ALA A 74 16.52 6.70 4.45
N PHE A 75 16.66 7.15 5.70
CA PHE A 75 15.83 6.67 6.80
C PHE A 75 14.33 6.96 6.58
N ILE A 76 14.00 8.14 6.06
CA ILE A 76 12.61 8.51 5.73
C ILE A 76 12.05 7.59 4.64
N ASP A 77 12.84 7.29 3.60
CA ASP A 77 12.43 6.38 2.54
C ASP A 77 12.21 4.96 3.05
N LEU A 78 13.06 4.51 3.99
CA LEU A 78 12.91 3.23 4.66
C LEU A 78 11.61 3.16 5.47
N SER A 79 11.24 4.22 6.21
CA SER A 79 9.99 4.27 6.97
C SER A 79 8.75 4.19 6.06
N PHE A 80 8.77 4.84 4.90
CA PHE A 80 7.68 4.72 3.93
C PHE A 80 7.61 3.31 3.32
N LEU A 81 8.74 2.74 2.95
CA LEU A 81 8.81 1.37 2.44
C LEU A 81 8.24 0.36 3.45
N SER A 82 8.62 0.47 4.73
CA SER A 82 8.09 -0.43 5.75
C SER A 82 6.58 -0.30 5.91
N LEU A 83 6.03 0.91 5.80
CA LEU A 83 4.59 1.14 5.88
C LEU A 83 3.83 0.55 4.67
N PHE A 84 4.39 0.60 3.47
CA PHE A 84 3.74 0.07 2.26
C PHE A 84 3.83 -1.45 2.15
N ILE A 85 4.89 -2.05 2.67
CA ILE A 85 5.06 -3.51 2.65
C ILE A 85 3.97 -4.22 3.46
N LEU A 86 3.49 -3.62 4.57
CA LEU A 86 2.46 -4.23 5.40
C LEU A 86 1.15 -4.54 4.64
N PRO A 87 0.46 -3.55 4.04
CA PRO A 87 -0.75 -3.83 3.27
C PRO A 87 -0.49 -4.71 2.04
N ILE A 88 0.69 -4.62 1.40
CA ILE A 88 1.05 -5.52 0.28
C ILE A 88 1.09 -6.98 0.76
N LEU A 89 1.79 -7.26 1.86
CA LEU A 89 1.90 -8.59 2.44
C LEU A 89 0.53 -9.11 2.88
N TYR A 90 -0.30 -8.24 3.47
CA TYR A 90 -1.64 -8.60 3.91
C TYR A 90 -2.50 -9.06 2.74
N ILE A 91 -2.58 -8.25 1.68
CA ILE A 91 -3.36 -8.57 0.48
C ILE A 91 -2.82 -9.84 -0.19
N ASN A 92 -1.49 -9.95 -0.30
CA ASN A 92 -0.85 -11.13 -0.89
C ASN A 92 -1.16 -12.42 -0.11
N CYS A 93 -1.08 -12.37 1.23
CA CYS A 93 -1.41 -13.50 2.09
C CYS A 93 -2.91 -13.85 2.06
N GLN A 94 -3.79 -12.86 1.89
CA GLN A 94 -5.22 -13.10 1.76
C GLN A 94 -5.57 -13.73 0.39
N MET A 95 -4.85 -13.36 -0.67
CA MET A 95 -5.04 -13.88 -2.04
C MET A 95 -4.33 -15.22 -2.29
N GLY A 96 -3.21 -15.48 -1.62
CA GLY A 96 -2.32 -16.64 -1.84
C GLY A 96 -2.93 -18.01 -1.51
N GLY A 97 -4.11 -18.05 -0.90
CA GLY A 97 -4.76 -19.30 -0.51
C GLY A 97 -4.16 -19.94 0.74
N CYS A 98 -4.91 -20.89 1.30
CA CYS A 98 -4.62 -21.56 2.56
C CYS A 98 -3.28 -22.32 2.54
N CYS A 99 -2.69 -22.50 3.74
CA CYS A 99 -1.64 -23.46 4.13
C CYS A 99 -0.23 -22.92 4.42
N ASP A 100 -0.01 -21.60 4.39
CA ASP A 100 1.25 -21.01 4.87
C ASP A 100 1.12 -20.52 6.33
N ASP A 101 1.86 -21.15 7.25
CA ASP A 101 1.91 -20.77 8.68
C ASP A 101 2.35 -19.31 8.86
N PHE A 102 3.21 -18.80 7.99
CA PHE A 102 3.62 -17.39 7.98
C PHE A 102 2.44 -16.46 7.67
N CYS A 103 1.66 -16.74 6.62
CA CYS A 103 0.55 -15.89 6.23
C CYS A 103 -0.59 -15.94 7.26
N ASN A 104 -0.89 -17.11 7.83
CA ASN A 104 -1.85 -17.23 8.92
C ASN A 104 -1.40 -16.43 10.15
N GLY A 105 -0.12 -16.53 10.53
CA GLY A 105 0.44 -15.76 11.63
C GLY A 105 0.39 -14.24 11.36
N TYR A 106 0.72 -13.83 10.15
CA TYR A 106 0.72 -12.42 9.75
C TYR A 106 -0.69 -11.82 9.71
N ILE A 107 -1.68 -12.52 9.13
CA ILE A 107 -3.08 -12.08 9.11
C ILE A 107 -3.61 -11.95 10.54
N ASN A 108 -3.35 -12.94 11.41
CA ASN A 108 -3.77 -12.89 12.81
C ASN A 108 -3.12 -11.75 13.59
N PHE A 109 -1.84 -11.45 13.32
CA PHE A 109 -1.17 -10.30 13.90
C PHE A 109 -1.83 -8.99 13.47
N MET A 110 -2.09 -8.82 12.17
CA MET A 110 -2.71 -7.61 11.64
C MET A 110 -4.13 -7.39 12.20
N ASN A 111 -4.95 -8.44 12.28
CA ASN A 111 -6.30 -8.38 12.85
C ASN A 111 -6.34 -8.08 14.36
N ARG A 112 -5.21 -8.24 15.07
CA ARG A 112 -5.09 -7.92 16.49
C ARG A 112 -4.61 -6.48 16.73
N VAL A 113 -3.87 -5.93 15.77
CA VAL A 113 -3.25 -4.60 15.86
C VAL A 113 -4.18 -3.52 15.34
N PHE A 114 -4.99 -3.82 14.32
CA PHE A 114 -5.96 -2.92 13.69
C PHE A 114 -7.38 -3.41 13.92
#